data_AF-A0A0C5CBP7-F1
#
_entry.id   AF-A0A0C5CBP7-F1
#
_cell.length_a   1.000
_cell.length_b   1.000
_cell.length_c   1.000
_cell.angle_alpha   90.00
_cell.angle_beta   90.00
_cell.angle_gamma   90.00
#
_symmetry.space_group_name_H-M   'P 1'
#
loop_
_entity.id
_entity.type
_entity.pdbx_description
1 polymer ?
#
loop_
_entity_poly.entity_id
_entity_poly.type
_entity_poly.pdbx_seq_one_letter_code
_entity_poly.pdbx_strand_id
1 'polypeptide(L)'
;MIQIYFNIEINNFKQTKKIQFCKSHEKDFDILYKIAKDSIIQRKKQGLDQLIIVCGFHVVNEIRKKSPVEKIKNNLTKEFSRHYSIIHMLKDTKKFSIEAKIDDFPKKILSFSSKDKDFIPIPIEQQIWKLT
;
A
#
# COMPACT_ATOMS: atom_id res chain seq x y z
N MET A 1 18.96 -2.36 6.37
CA MET A 1 18.36 -1.24 5.63
C MET A 1 17.12 -1.72 4.91
N ILE A 2 16.08 -0.89 4.85
CA ILE A 2 14.84 -1.15 4.12
C ILE A 2 14.69 -0.09 3.03
N GLN A 3 14.43 -0.54 1.81
CA GLN A 3 14.14 0.31 0.65
C GLN A 3 12.87 -0.22 -0.03
N ILE A 4 11.92 0.66 -0.29
CA ILE A 4 10.68 0.35 -0.98
C ILE A 4 10.49 1.38 -2.10
N TYR A 5 10.38 0.89 -3.33
CA TYR A 5 10.11 1.68 -4.52
C TYR A 5 8.68 1.44 -4.97
N PHE A 6 7.94 2.53 -5.16
CA PHE A 6 6.60 2.54 -5.69
C PHE A 6 6.65 3.13 -7.08
N ASN A 7 6.42 2.31 -8.09
CA ASN A 7 6.35 2.76 -9.48
C ASN A 7 4.88 2.82 -9.88
N ILE A 8 4.43 4.03 -10.18
CA ILE A 8 3.03 4.34 -10.37
C ILE A 8 2.90 4.95 -11.76
N GLU A 9 2.09 4.32 -12.60
CA GLU A 9 1.76 4.78 -13.94
C GLU A 9 0.30 5.24 -13.92
N ILE A 10 0.09 6.55 -14.05
CA ILE A 10 -1.21 7.20 -14.15
C ILE A 10 -1.31 7.77 -15.56
N ASN A 11 -2.22 7.25 -16.37
CA ASN A 11 -2.33 7.61 -17.79
C ASN A 11 -1.00 7.47 -18.56
N ASN A 12 -0.39 8.57 -19.00
CA ASN A 12 0.91 8.59 -19.71
C ASN A 12 2.04 9.13 -18.83
N PHE A 13 1.77 9.35 -17.54
CA PHE A 13 2.75 9.84 -16.57
C PHE A 13 3.26 8.68 -15.72
N LYS A 14 4.58 8.59 -15.59
CA LYS A 14 5.26 7.64 -14.71
C LYS A 14 5.86 8.40 -13.53
N GLN A 15 5.54 7.95 -12.33
CA GLN A 15 6.08 8.48 -11.09
C GLN A 15 6.70 7.35 -10.28
N THR A 16 7.92 7.58 -9.80
CA THR A 16 8.57 6.69 -8.83
C THR A 16 8.68 7.41 -7.49
N LYS A 17 8.20 6.75 -6.44
CA LYS A 17 8.33 7.21 -5.04
C LYS A 17 9.17 6.20 -4.28
N LYS A 18 9.98 6.68 -3.35
CA LYS A 18 10.91 5.84 -2.58
C LYS A 18 10.73 6.09 -1.09
N ILE A 19 10.57 5.00 -0.34
CA ILE A 19 10.73 5.00 1.11
C ILE A 19 12.05 4.28 1.42
N GLN A 20 12.89 4.89 2.25
CA GLN A 20 14.11 4.26 2.75
C GLN A 20 14.30 4.60 4.22
N PHE A 21 14.57 3.58 5.02
CA PHE A 21 14.90 3.73 6.43
C PHE A 21 15.78 2.58 6.91
N CYS A 22 16.53 2.81 7.98
CA CYS A 22 17.29 1.76 8.66
C CYS A 22 16.57 1.31 9.93
N LYS A 23 17.12 0.27 10.57
CA LYS A 23 16.50 -0.39 11.72
C LYS A 23 16.22 0.59 12.88
N SER A 24 17.07 1.58 13.10
CA SER A 24 16.90 2.58 14.15
C SER A 24 15.68 3.49 13.94
N HIS A 25 15.19 3.64 12.71
CA HIS A 25 14.08 4.53 12.35
C HIS A 25 12.76 3.76 12.11
N GLU A 26 12.68 2.48 12.51
CA GLU A 26 11.44 1.70 12.36
C GLU A 26 10.28 2.26 13.18
N LYS A 27 10.57 2.75 14.39
CA LYS A 27 9.54 3.38 15.23
C LYS A 27 8.95 4.61 14.57
N ASP A 28 9.78 5.40 13.87
CA ASP A 28 9.32 6.58 13.14
C ASP A 28 8.41 6.17 11.99
N PHE A 29 8.76 5.09 11.29
CA PHE A 29 7.93 4.53 10.22
C PHE A 29 6.59 4.00 10.73
N ASP A 30 6.57 3.35 11.90
CA ASP A 30 5.33 2.90 12.56
C ASP A 30 4.42 4.07 12.95
N ILE A 31 5.01 5.19 13.40
CA ILE A 31 4.27 6.42 13.70
C ILE A 31 3.69 7.02 12.41
N LEU A 32 4.49 7.11 11.34
CA LEU A 32 4.02 7.59 10.04
C LEU A 32 2.87 6.73 9.50
N TYR A 33 2.94 5.41 9.67
CA TYR A 33 1.86 4.50 9.32
C TYR A 33 0.56 4.84 10.06
N LYS A 34 0.61 5.02 11.38
CA LYS A 34 -0.58 5.37 12.18
C LYS A 34 -1.19 6.69 11.71
N ILE A 35 -0.37 7.71 11.50
CA ILE A 35 -0.82 9.03 11.00
C ILE A 35 -1.47 8.90 9.61
N ALA A 36 -0.84 8.17 8.69
CA ALA A 36 -1.36 7.96 7.34
C ALA A 36 -2.69 7.20 7.34
N LYS A 37 -2.77 6.14 8.16
CA LYS A 37 -3.98 5.33 8.33
C LYS A 37 -5.14 6.16 8.88
N ASP A 38 -4.90 6.92 9.95
CA ASP A 38 -5.92 7.78 10.55
C ASP A 38 -6.38 8.87 9.57
N SER A 39 -5.46 9.43 8.79
CA SER A 39 -5.79 10.40 7.74
C SER A 39 -6.71 9.83 6.66
N ILE A 40 -6.52 8.56 6.27
CA ILE A 40 -7.37 7.86 5.30
C ILE A 40 -8.76 7.59 5.91
N ILE A 41 -8.82 7.09 7.15
CA ILE A 41 -10.07 6.79 7.86
C ILE A 41 -10.89 8.06 8.05
N GLN A 42 -10.26 9.14 8.51
CA GLN A 42 -10.91 10.42 8.76
C GLN A 42 -11.16 11.24 7.48
N ARG A 43 -10.78 10.71 6.30
CA ARG A 43 -10.90 11.38 5.00
C ARG A 43 -10.27 12.79 4.92
N LYS A 44 -9.37 13.13 5.86
CA LYS A 44 -8.78 14.48 6.02
C LYS A 44 -7.74 14.80 4.95
N LYS A 45 -6.98 13.80 4.50
CA LYS A 45 -5.98 13.93 3.44
C LYS A 45 -5.94 12.62 2.67
N GLN A 46 -6.46 12.64 1.44
CA GLN A 46 -6.47 11.51 0.52
C GLN A 46 -5.41 11.80 -0.54
N GLY A 47 -4.21 11.28 -0.32
CA GLY A 47 -3.04 11.49 -1.16
C GLY A 47 -2.32 10.19 -1.45
N LEU A 48 -1.60 10.18 -2.58
CA LEU A 48 -0.74 9.07 -2.98
C LEU A 48 0.29 8.73 -1.90
N ASP A 49 0.77 9.74 -1.17
CA ASP A 49 1.79 9.57 -0.13
C ASP A 49 1.25 8.77 1.08
N GLN A 50 -0.01 9.00 1.51
CA GLN A 50 -0.64 8.22 2.58
C GLN A 50 -0.79 6.75 2.15
N LEU A 51 -1.20 6.52 0.90
CA LEU A 51 -1.30 5.19 0.34
C LEU A 51 0.07 4.49 0.33
N ILE A 52 1.10 5.18 -0.15
CA ILE A 52 2.48 4.67 -0.19
C ILE A 52 2.97 4.25 1.19
N ILE A 53 2.69 5.04 2.23
CA ILE A 53 3.06 4.72 3.61
C ILE A 53 2.33 3.46 4.11
N VAL A 54 1.00 3.39 3.92
CA VAL A 54 0.20 2.22 4.33
C VAL A 54 0.69 0.95 3.62
N CYS A 55 0.86 1.02 2.30
CA CYS A 55 1.41 -0.09 1.51
C CYS A 55 2.79 -0.52 2.04
N GLY A 56 3.70 0.44 2.25
CA GLY A 56 5.05 0.18 2.70
C GLY A 56 5.08 -0.57 4.03
N PHE A 57 4.24 -0.17 4.98
CA PHE A 57 4.10 -0.84 6.28
C PHE A 57 3.69 -2.31 6.14
N HIS A 58 2.65 -2.59 5.37
CA HIS A 58 2.19 -3.96 5.16
C HIS A 58 3.24 -4.82 4.44
N VAL A 59 3.91 -4.27 3.43
CA VAL A 59 4.98 -4.98 2.70
C VAL A 59 6.14 -5.33 3.63
N VAL A 60 6.61 -4.38 4.44
CA VAL A 60 7.71 -4.61 5.39
C VAL A 60 7.34 -5.70 6.40
N ASN A 61 6.15 -5.61 6.98
CA ASN A 61 5.68 -6.60 7.96
C ASN A 61 5.58 -8.00 7.36
N GLU A 62 5.06 -8.15 6.14
CA GLU A 62 4.93 -9.47 5.51
C GLU A 62 6.27 -10.00 4.99
N ILE A 63 7.20 -9.16 4.54
CA ILE A 63 8.55 -9.60 4.17
C ILE A 63 9.27 -10.18 5.39
N ARG A 64 9.19 -9.52 6.55
CA ARG A 64 9.80 -10.00 7.80
C ARG A 64 9.27 -11.36 8.24
N LYS A 65 7.98 -11.59 8.05
CA LYS A 65 7.33 -12.88 8.28
C LYS A 65 7.68 -13.94 7.23
N LYS A 66 8.55 -13.64 6.25
CA LYS A 66 8.89 -14.49 5.11
C LYS A 66 7.66 -14.91 4.29
N SER A 67 6.59 -14.10 4.29
CA SER A 67 5.35 -14.44 3.58
C SER A 67 5.55 -14.51 2.06
N PRO A 68 4.92 -15.46 1.34
CA PRO A 68 4.99 -15.50 -0.12
C PRO A 68 4.34 -14.27 -0.76
N VAL A 69 4.79 -13.87 -1.96
CA VAL A 69 4.37 -12.65 -2.67
C VAL A 69 2.84 -12.57 -2.79
N GLU A 70 2.17 -13.67 -3.12
CA GLU A 70 0.71 -13.75 -3.23
C GLU A 70 0.00 -13.39 -1.92
N LYS A 71 0.53 -13.82 -0.77
CA LYS A 71 -0.04 -13.47 0.54
C LYS A 71 0.09 -11.98 0.82
N ILE A 72 1.22 -11.38 0.44
CA ILE A 72 1.42 -9.92 0.56
C ILE A 72 0.42 -9.17 -0.33
N LYS A 73 0.27 -9.61 -1.59
CA LYS A 73 -0.68 -9.05 -2.55
C LYS A 73 -2.12 -9.12 -2.01
N ASN A 74 -2.56 -10.29 -1.56
CA ASN A 74 -3.90 -10.51 -1.01
C ASN A 74 -4.19 -9.65 0.23
N ASN A 75 -3.21 -9.50 1.13
CA ASN A 75 -3.37 -8.67 2.32
C ASN A 75 -3.48 -7.18 1.96
N LEU A 76 -2.67 -6.70 1.02
CA LEU A 76 -2.75 -5.34 0.51
C LEU A 76 -4.08 -5.07 -0.19
N THR A 77 -4.51 -5.95 -1.09
CA THR A 77 -5.82 -5.84 -1.76
C THR A 77 -6.98 -5.80 -0.75
N LYS A 78 -6.94 -6.64 0.29
CA LYS A 78 -7.92 -6.60 1.38
C LYS A 78 -7.90 -5.29 2.16
N GLU A 79 -6.73 -4.70 2.37
CA GLU A 79 -6.63 -3.41 3.04
C GLU A 79 -7.15 -2.27 2.15
N PHE A 80 -6.85 -2.30 0.85
CA PHE A 80 -7.39 -1.33 -0.11
C PHE A 80 -8.90 -1.41 -0.23
N SER A 81 -9.47 -2.62 -0.26
CA SER A 81 -10.93 -2.81 -0.38
C SER A 81 -11.72 -2.33 0.83
N ARG A 82 -11.08 -2.21 2.00
CA ARG A 82 -11.66 -1.58 3.20
C ARG A 82 -11.76 -0.06 3.10
N HIS A 83 -11.00 0.57 2.19
CA HIS A 83 -10.91 2.01 2.09
C HIS A 83 -11.29 2.46 0.68
N TYR A 84 -12.57 2.79 0.49
CA TYR A 84 -13.11 3.23 -0.80
C TYR A 84 -12.31 4.38 -1.42
N SER A 85 -11.88 5.34 -0.59
CA SER A 85 -11.02 6.45 -1.01
C SER A 85 -9.73 5.98 -1.68
N ILE A 86 -9.05 4.97 -1.13
CA ILE A 86 -7.82 4.40 -1.70
C ILE A 86 -8.07 3.81 -3.08
N ILE A 87 -9.15 3.03 -3.24
CA ILE A 87 -9.48 2.43 -4.54
C ILE A 87 -9.78 3.51 -5.57
N HIS A 88 -10.48 4.58 -5.16
CA HIS A 88 -10.72 5.70 -6.04
C HIS A 88 -9.41 6.39 -6.47
N MET A 89 -8.40 6.49 -5.60
CA MET A 89 -7.07 7.03 -5.97
C MET A 89 -6.34 6.15 -7.00
N LEU A 90 -6.63 4.85 -7.01
CA LEU A 90 -6.01 3.88 -7.90
C LEU A 90 -6.80 3.67 -9.20
N LYS A 91 -8.01 4.22 -9.32
CA LYS A 91 -8.89 4.03 -10.48
C LYS A 91 -8.22 4.47 -11.80
N ASP A 92 -7.45 5.56 -11.74
CA ASP A 92 -6.76 6.11 -12.91
C ASP A 92 -5.33 5.57 -13.07
N THR A 93 -4.89 4.67 -12.18
CA THR A 93 -3.59 4.00 -12.32
C THR A 93 -3.68 2.88 -13.35
N LYS A 94 -2.87 2.95 -14.41
CA LYS A 94 -2.69 1.84 -15.35
C LYS A 94 -1.87 0.72 -14.73
N LYS A 95 -0.84 1.09 -13.97
CA LYS A 95 0.08 0.14 -13.32
C LYS A 95 0.55 0.70 -11.99
N PHE A 96 0.53 -0.15 -10.97
CA PHE A 96 1.09 0.16 -9.66
C PHE A 96 1.99 -1.01 -9.26
N SER A 97 3.29 -0.80 -9.14
CA SER A 97 4.21 -1.83 -8.65
C SER A 97 4.97 -1.36 -7.42
N ILE A 98 5.17 -2.29 -6.50
CA ILE A 98 5.94 -2.11 -5.28
C ILE A 98 7.14 -3.05 -5.35
N GLU A 99 8.33 -2.49 -5.36
CA GLU A 99 9.57 -3.24 -5.20
C GLU A 99 10.11 -3.00 -3.79
N ALA A 100 10.36 -4.06 -3.04
CA ALA A 100 10.93 -3.97 -1.71
C ALA A 100 12.24 -4.76 -1.60
N LYS A 101 13.25 -4.08 -1.07
CA LYS A 101 14.56 -4.62 -0.72
C LYS A 101 14.79 -4.37 0.77
N ILE A 102 14.93 -5.45 1.53
CA ILE A 102 15.26 -5.40 2.95
C ILE A 102 16.55 -6.18 3.10
N ASP A 103 17.56 -5.59 3.75
CA ASP A 103 18.81 -6.30 4.03
C ASP A 103 18.49 -7.63 4.73
N ASP A 104 19.21 -8.68 4.33
CA ASP A 104 19.03 -10.08 4.77
C ASP A 104 17.74 -10.79 4.24
N PHE A 105 16.97 -10.15 3.36
CA PHE A 105 15.80 -10.76 2.69
C PHE A 105 15.89 -10.67 1.17
N PRO A 106 15.34 -11.67 0.44
CA PRO A 106 15.28 -11.62 -1.02
C PRO A 106 14.41 -10.45 -1.48
N LYS A 107 14.84 -9.79 -2.56
CA LYS A 107 14.09 -8.73 -3.23
C LYS A 107 12.70 -9.27 -3.64
N LYS A 108 11.64 -8.53 -3.29
CA LYS A 108 10.27 -8.86 -3.71
C LYS A 108 9.70 -7.76 -4.58
N ILE A 109 9.08 -8.17 -5.69
CA ILE A 109 8.37 -7.27 -6.60
C ILE A 109 6.90 -7.67 -6.59
N LEU A 110 6.04 -6.72 -6.24
CA LEU A 110 4.60 -6.81 -6.29
C LEU A 110 4.13 -5.94 -7.45
N SER A 111 3.25 -6.46 -8.30
CA SER A 111 2.62 -5.69 -9.37
C SER A 111 1.11 -5.81 -9.26
N PHE A 112 0.46 -4.66 -9.39
CA PHE A 112 -0.98 -4.49 -9.38
C PHE A 112 -1.39 -3.79 -10.66
N SER A 113 -2.52 -4.21 -11.21
CA SER A 113 -3.09 -3.66 -12.44
C SER A 113 -4.57 -3.42 -12.23
N SER A 114 -5.05 -2.25 -12.62
CA SER A 114 -6.49 -1.94 -12.65
C SER A 114 -7.25 -2.85 -13.62
N LYS A 115 -6.57 -3.46 -14.61
CA LYS A 115 -7.16 -4.40 -15.57
C LYS A 115 -7.31 -5.83 -15.04
N ASP A 116 -6.61 -6.19 -13.97
CA ASP A 116 -6.54 -7.57 -13.47
C ASP A 116 -7.60 -7.89 -12.39
N LYS A 117 -8.63 -7.04 -12.22
CA LYS A 117 -9.67 -7.15 -11.18
C LYS A 117 -9.13 -7.10 -9.73
N ASP A 118 -7.88 -6.67 -9.53
CA ASP A 118 -7.23 -6.58 -8.21
C ASP A 118 -7.82 -5.48 -7.30
N PHE A 119 -8.62 -4.58 -7.85
CA PHE A 119 -9.20 -3.42 -7.17
C PHE A 119 -10.71 -3.37 -7.37
N ILE A 120 -11.43 -4.37 -6.86
CA ILE A 120 -12.89 -4.30 -6.78
C ILE A 120 -13.25 -3.57 -5.47
N PRO A 121 -13.83 -2.35 -5.53
CA PRO A 121 -14.30 -1.68 -4.32
C PRO A 121 -15.44 -2.48 -3.69
N ILE A 122 -15.37 -2.66 -2.37
CA ILE A 122 -16.53 -3.10 -1.59
C ILE A 122 -17.45 -1.87 -1.48
N PRO A 123 -18.73 -1.95 -1.91
CA PRO A 123 -19.67 -0.84 -1.81
C PRO A 123 -19.77 -0.34 -0.37
N ILE A 124 -19.86 0.99 -0.20
CA ILE A 124 -19.92 1.66 1.11
C ILE A 124 -21.06 1.10 1.97
N GLU A 125 -22.17 0.71 1.35
CA GLU A 125 -23.35 0.09 1.98
C GLU A 125 -23.01 -1.21 2.75
N GLN A 126 -21.97 -1.94 2.33
CA GLN A 126 -21.50 -3.16 3.00
C GLN A 126 -20.46 -2.91 4.10
N GLN A 127 -19.95 -1.68 4.23
CA GLN A 127 -18.97 -1.32 5.27
C GLN A 127 -19.63 -0.87 6.58
N ILE A 128 -20.88 -0.39 6.51
CA ILE A 128 -21.61 0.16 7.66
C ILE A 128 -22.13 -0.96 8.59
N TRP A 129 -22.43 -2.15 8.04
CA TRP A 129 -22.98 -3.30 8.79
C TRP A 129 -22.00 -3.99 9.75
N LYS A 130 -20.75 -3.53 9.88
CA LYS A 130 -19.75 -4.10 10.81
C LYS A 130 -19.41 -3.21 12.00
N LEU A 131 -20.12 -2.10 12.19
CA LEU A 131 -19.87 -1.12 13.27
C LEU A 131 -21.09 -0.82 14.15
N THR A 132 -22.19 -1.57 13.99
CA THR A 132 -23.33 -1.63 14.91
C THR A 132 -23.44 -3.03 15.48
#